data_AF-A0A1C5MW63-F1
#
_entry.id   AF-A0A1C5MW63-F1
#
_cell.length_a   1.000
_cell.length_b   1.000
_cell.length_c   1.000
_cell.angle_alpha   90.00
_cell.angle_beta   90.00
_cell.angle_gamma   90.00
#
_symmetry.space_group_name_H-M   'P 1'
#
loop_
_entity.id
_entity.type
_entity.pdbx_description
1 polymer ?
#
loop_
_entity_poly.entity_id
_entity_poly.type
_entity_poly.pdbx_seq_one_letter_code
_entity_poly.pdbx_strand_id
1 'polypeptide(L)' 'MYTFEFTYDVDVDGFGSIRFCAESQAEAEELFHEWSCENGYESNIGEDYSVEIVYDESDTREYGDDYLIKEV' A
#
# COMPACT_ATOMS: atom_id res chain seq x y z
N MET A 1 -3.06 2.85 11.33
CA MET A 1 -2.55 1.90 10.33
C MET A 1 -3.42 2.03 9.08
N TYR A 2 -2.83 2.07 7.90
CA TYR A 2 -3.51 2.30 6.62
C TYR A 2 -3.28 1.10 5.71
N THR A 3 -4.26 0.80 4.85
CA THR A 3 -4.09 -0.20 3.79
C THR A 3 -3.85 0.52 2.47
N PHE A 4 -2.70 0.23 1.87
CA PHE A 4 -2.27 0.74 0.58
C PHE A 4 -2.42 -0.37 -0.45
N GLU A 5 -3.21 -0.12 -1.49
CA GLU A 5 -3.34 -1.00 -2.64
C GLU A 5 -2.43 -0.52 -3.76
N PHE A 6 -1.50 -1.37 -4.15
CA PHE A 6 -0.61 -1.17 -5.28
C PHE A 6 -1.16 -1.97 -6.45
N THR A 7 -1.68 -1.25 -7.44
CA THR A 7 -2.15 -1.83 -8.70
C THR A 7 -1.01 -1.79 -9.70
N TYR A 8 -0.66 -2.92 -10.27
CA TYR A 8 0.40 -3.07 -11.27
C TYR A 8 -0.09 -3.98 -12.40
N ASP A 9 0.69 -4.13 -13.47
CA ASP A 9 0.22 -4.93 -14.61
C ASP A 9 -0.08 -6.39 -14.22
N VAL A 10 -1.24 -6.89 -14.62
CA VAL A 10 -1.68 -8.26 -14.31
C VAL A 10 -0.79 -9.31 -14.96
N ASP A 11 -0.05 -8.98 -16.03
CA ASP A 11 0.88 -9.87 -16.71
C ASP A 11 2.12 -10.21 -15.86
N VAL A 12 2.40 -9.41 -14.81
CA VAL A 12 3.54 -9.64 -13.93
C VAL A 12 3.40 -10.93 -13.10
N ASP A 13 2.29 -11.09 -12.38
CA ASP A 13 2.07 -12.21 -11.44
C ASP A 13 0.68 -12.86 -11.60
N GLY A 14 -0.18 -12.32 -12.46
CA GLY A 14 -1.57 -12.78 -12.64
C GLY A 14 -2.59 -12.18 -11.67
N PHE A 15 -2.15 -11.36 -10.70
CA PHE A 15 -3.04 -10.71 -9.72
C PHE A 15 -3.40 -9.27 -10.12
N GLY A 16 -2.44 -8.50 -10.65
CA GLY A 16 -2.63 -7.11 -11.07
C GLY A 16 -2.84 -6.10 -9.93
N SER A 17 -2.84 -6.56 -8.68
CA SER A 17 -2.87 -5.69 -7.50
C SER A 17 -2.37 -6.44 -6.27
N ILE A 18 -1.78 -5.70 -5.33
CA ILE A 18 -1.35 -6.20 -4.02
C ILE A 18 -1.68 -5.16 -2.96
N ARG A 19 -1.93 -5.60 -1.71
CA ARG A 19 -2.28 -4.72 -0.60
C ARG A 19 -1.25 -4.85 0.52
N PHE A 20 -0.74 -3.72 0.99
CA PHE A 20 0.14 -3.64 2.14
C PHE A 20 -0.52 -2.84 3.26
N CYS A 21 -0.38 -3.33 4.48
CA CYS A 21 -0.80 -2.62 5.67
C CYS A 21 0.41 -1.92 6.28
N ALA A 22 0.42 -0.59 6.26
CA ALA A 22 1.54 0.20 6.75
C ALA A 22 1.05 1.46 7.48
N GLU A 23 1.91 2.08 8.27
CA GLU A 23 1.56 3.32 8.98
C GLU A 23 1.66 4.56 8.09
N SER A 24 2.44 4.48 7.00
CA SER A 24 2.66 5.55 6.04
C SER A 24 2.86 4.98 4.65
N GLN A 25 2.63 5.80 3.62
CA GLN A 25 2.82 5.41 2.23
C GLN A 25 4.28 4.97 1.96
N ALA A 26 5.25 5.68 2.55
CA ALA A 26 6.67 5.35 2.41
C ALA A 26 7.00 3.92 2.87
N GLU A 27 6.49 3.50 4.03
CA GLU A 27 6.65 2.13 4.53
C GLU A 27 5.99 1.11 3.59
N ALA A 28 4.82 1.45 3.04
CA ALA A 28 4.13 0.59 2.08
C ALA A 28 4.90 0.46 0.75
N GLU A 29 5.52 1.55 0.29
CA GLU A 29 6.39 1.58 -0.89
C GLU A 29 7.65 0.76 -0.67
N GLU A 30 8.28 0.82 0.51
CA GLU A 30 9.41 -0.03 0.86
C GLU A 30 9.03 -1.51 0.82
N LEU A 31 7.90 -1.89 1.44
CA LEU A 31 7.40 -3.26 1.42
C LEU A 31 7.07 -3.74 0.00
N PHE A 32 6.49 -2.86 -0.83
CA PHE A 32 6.22 -3.17 -2.24
C PHE A 32 7.52 -3.36 -3.04
N HIS A 33 8.53 -2.53 -2.78
CA HIS A 33 9.83 -2.63 -3.42
C HIS A 33 10.57 -3.90 -3.01
N GLU A 34 10.59 -4.24 -1.73
CA GLU A 34 11.15 -5.50 -1.22
C GLU A 34 10.43 -6.70 -1.84
N TRP A 35 9.09 -6.70 -1.83
CA TRP A 35 8.31 -7.76 -2.46
C TRP A 35 8.60 -7.90 -3.96
N SER A 36 8.66 -6.79 -4.69
CA SER A 36 8.98 -6.79 -6.12
C SER A 36 10.40 -7.30 -6.39
N CYS A 37 11.37 -6.90 -5.56
CA CYS A 37 12.76 -7.35 -5.65
C CYS A 37 12.90 -8.85 -5.33
N GLU A 38 12.27 -9.34 -4.25
CA GLU A 38 12.31 -10.75 -3.87
C GLU A 38 11.67 -11.66 -4.93
N ASN A 39 10.62 -11.20 -5.61
CA ASN A 39 9.96 -11.94 -6.67
C ASN A 39 10.59 -11.73 -8.06
N GLY A 40 11.56 -10.82 -8.20
CA GLY A 40 12.19 -10.49 -9.49
C GLY A 40 11.29 -9.72 -10.44
N TYR A 41 10.27 -9.03 -9.91
CA TYR A 41 9.32 -8.20 -10.64
C TYR A 41 9.79 -6.75 -10.81
N GLU A 42 10.96 -6.38 -10.25
CA GLU A 42 11.51 -5.01 -10.36
C GLU A 42 11.56 -4.51 -11.81
N SER A 43 11.87 -5.39 -12.76
CA SER A 43 11.99 -5.06 -14.18
C SER A 43 10.65 -5.11 -14.93
N ASN A 44 9.62 -5.72 -14.34
CA ASN A 44 8.30 -5.90 -14.95
C ASN A 44 7.28 -4.89 -14.43
N ILE A 45 7.30 -4.59 -13.13
CA ILE A 45 6.46 -3.57 -12.50
C ILE A 45 7.06 -2.18 -12.74
N GLY A 46 8.38 -2.03 -12.64
CA GLY A 46 9.06 -0.75 -12.86
C GLY A 46 8.43 0.41 -12.10
N GLU A 47 8.09 1.49 -12.81
CA GLU A 47 7.33 2.65 -12.31
C GLU A 47 5.85 2.61 -12.73
N ASP A 48 5.40 1.53 -13.39
CA ASP A 48 4.04 1.38 -13.90
C ASP A 48 3.15 0.70 -12.84
N TYR A 49 3.03 1.40 -11.71
CA TYR A 49 2.14 1.01 -10.64
C TYR A 49 1.42 2.23 -10.08
N SER A 50 0.17 2.03 -9.69
CA SER A 50 -0.65 3.05 -9.03
C SER A 50 -0.84 2.65 -7.56
N VAL A 51 -0.53 3.56 -6.66
CA VAL A 51 -0.79 3.39 -5.23
C VAL A 51 -2.04 4.16 -4.84
N GLU A 52 -3.02 3.46 -4.28
CA GLU A 52 -4.23 4.05 -3.74
C GLU A 52 -4.39 3.63 -2.27
N ILE A 53 -4.77 4.59 -1.43
CA ILE A 53 -5.04 4.32 -0.02
C ILE A 53 -6.50 3.87 0.06
N VAL A 54 -6.74 2.58 0.28
CA VAL A 54 -8.07 1.98 0.38
C VAL A 54 -8.61 2.15 1.80
N TYR A 55 -8.41 3.33 2.40
CA TYR A 55 -8.80 3.61 3.79
C TYR A 55 -10.30 3.34 3.97
N ASP A 56 -10.64 2.31 4.73
CA ASP A 56 -12.02 2.00 5.06
C ASP A 56 -12.39 2.77 6.34
N GLU A 57 -13.26 3.75 6.17
CA GLU A 57 -13.78 4.67 7.19
C GLU A 57 -14.44 3.91 8.38
N SER A 58 -14.67 2.61 8.24
CA SER A 58 -15.21 1.74 9.28
C SER A 58 -14.16 1.35 10.34
N ASP A 59 -12.86 1.48 10.07
CA ASP A 59 -11.77 1.26 11.05
C ASP A 59 -11.59 2.45 12.01
N THR A 60 -12.02 3.65 11.61
CA THR A 60 -12.11 4.84 12.48
C THR A 60 -13.04 4.63 13.67
N ARG A 61 -14.00 3.70 13.57
CA ARG A 61 -14.96 3.44 14.65
C ARG A 61 -14.36 2.67 15.83
N GLU A 62 -13.28 1.91 15.62
CA GLU A 62 -12.63 1.15 16.71
C GLU A 62 -11.37 1.84 17.29
N TYR A 63 -10.76 2.79 16.56
CA TYR A 63 -9.58 3.58 17.01
C TYR A 63 -9.85 5.10 17.16
N GLY A 64 -11.10 5.49 17.36
CA GLY A 64 -11.60 6.87 17.31
C GLY A 64 -11.19 7.86 18.42
N ASP A 65 -10.04 7.69 19.10
CA ASP A 65 -9.64 8.67 20.14
C ASP A 65 -8.18 9.17 20.06
N ASP A 66 -7.23 8.44 19.45
CA ASP A 66 -5.80 8.84 19.51
C ASP A 66 -5.28 9.61 18.27
N TYR A 67 -6.04 9.67 17.16
CA TYR A 67 -5.59 10.33 15.93
C TYR A 67 -6.17 11.75 15.71
N LEU A 68 -6.81 12.33 16.73
CA LEU A 68 -7.28 13.72 16.74
C LEU A 68 -6.35 14.62 17.57
N ILE A 69 -5.03 14.46 17.47
CA ILE A 69 -4.11 15.54 17.84
C ILE A 69 -3.10 15.77 16.73
N LYS A 70 -3.55 16.54 15.74
CA LYS A 70 -2.74 17.69 15.35
C LYS A 70 -3.65 18.91 15.17
N GLU A 71 -4.06 19.45 16.31
CA GLU A 71 -4.52 20.83 16.40
C GLU A 71 -3.31 21.78 16.38
N VAL A 72 -3.54 22.96 15.78
CA VAL A 72 -2.68 24.17 15.60
C VAL A 72 -1.88 24.26 14.31
#